data_AF-A0A0F3WBF1-F1
#
_entry.id   AF-A0A0F3WBF1-F1
#
_cell.length_a   1.000
_cell.length_b   1.000
_cell.length_c   1.000
_cell.angle_alpha   90.00
_cell.angle_beta   90.00
_cell.angle_gamma   90.00
#
_symmetry.space_group_name_H-M   'P 1'
#
loop_
_entity.id
_entity.type
_entity.pdbx_description
1 polymer ?
#
loop_
_entity_poly.entity_id
_entity_poly.type
_entity_poly.pdbx_seq_one_letter_code
_entity_poly.pdbx_strand_id
1 'polypeptide(L)'
;MTNYSQIMEEINKIISFCMVKGVQPHELISAIFEDEYKHIETYKKGEHIHLILSYSDTHEDGVNNIKMRYIYNNKHQLLSVAQKIDASSYKTQWDRSEKLDEMLNKLALKLPKDSLVINKIREAIPDDYKTIFYPHLKIAC
;
A
#
# COMPACT_ATOMS: atom_id res chain seq x y z
N MET A 1 -19.07 -15.11 -17.20
CA MET A 1 -18.98 -15.85 -15.93
C MET A 1 -17.54 -15.82 -15.47
N THR A 2 -17.24 -15.14 -14.36
CA THR A 2 -15.89 -15.18 -13.76
C THR A 2 -15.64 -16.61 -13.26
N ASN A 3 -14.58 -17.25 -13.76
CA ASN A 3 -14.26 -18.63 -13.39
C ASN A 3 -13.59 -18.63 -12.00
N TYR A 4 -13.83 -19.66 -11.17
CA TYR A 4 -13.19 -19.87 -9.86
C TYR A 4 -11.68 -19.63 -9.88
N SER A 5 -11.00 -20.06 -10.94
CA SER A 5 -9.56 -19.83 -11.13
C SER A 5 -9.18 -18.35 -11.13
N GLN A 6 -9.97 -17.48 -11.78
CA GLN A 6 -9.71 -16.05 -11.84
C GLN A 6 -9.92 -15.38 -10.48
N ILE A 7 -10.90 -15.83 -9.70
CA ILE A 7 -11.14 -15.33 -8.34
C ILE A 7 -9.98 -15.70 -7.43
N MET A 8 -9.49 -16.94 -7.50
CA MET A 8 -8.34 -17.37 -6.74
C MET A 8 -7.06 -16.62 -7.13
N GLU A 9 -6.88 -16.29 -8.41
CA GLU A 9 -5.77 -15.44 -8.84
C GLU A 9 -5.81 -14.06 -8.17
N GLU A 10 -6.98 -13.43 -8.09
CA GLU A 10 -7.14 -12.13 -7.45
C GLU A 10 -6.94 -12.19 -5.92
N ILE A 11 -7.41 -13.27 -5.27
CA ILE A 11 -7.13 -13.54 -3.85
C ILE A 11 -5.64 -13.68 -3.61
N ASN A 12 -4.95 -14.46 -4.44
CA ASN A 12 -3.49 -14.65 -4.33
C ASN A 12 -2.73 -13.34 -4.56
N LYS A 13 -3.20 -12.46 -5.44
CA LYS A 13 -2.63 -11.10 -5.60
C LYS A 13 -2.80 -10.26 -4.34
N ILE A 14 -3.97 -10.30 -3.70
CA ILE A 14 -4.23 -9.58 -2.44
C ILE A 14 -3.35 -10.15 -1.30
N ILE A 15 -3.26 -11.47 -1.17
CA ILE A 15 -2.35 -12.12 -0.21
C ILE A 15 -0.90 -11.69 -0.46
N SER A 16 -0.45 -11.72 -1.72
CA SER A 16 0.89 -11.25 -2.11
C SER A 16 1.12 -9.79 -1.72
N PHE A 17 0.14 -8.91 -1.96
CA PHE A 17 0.20 -7.53 -1.53
C PHE A 17 0.35 -7.40 -0.02
N CYS A 18 -0.43 -8.16 0.77
CA CYS A 18 -0.34 -8.16 2.23
C CYS A 18 1.05 -8.57 2.74
N MET A 19 1.73 -9.48 2.05
CA MET A 19 3.09 -9.96 2.40
C MET A 19 4.19 -8.96 2.04
N VAL A 20 4.01 -8.15 0.99
CA VAL A 20 5.03 -7.20 0.52
C VAL A 20 5.21 -6.05 1.52
N LYS A 21 6.47 -5.81 1.92
CA LYS A 21 6.83 -4.74 2.85
C LYS A 21 6.82 -3.34 2.21
N GLY A 22 6.86 -3.23 0.88
CA GLY A 22 7.06 -1.97 0.16
C GLY A 22 8.52 -1.52 0.18
N VAL A 23 8.83 -0.38 -0.45
CA VAL A 23 10.19 0.17 -0.49
C VAL A 23 10.70 0.48 0.93
N GLN A 24 11.89 0.00 1.26
CA GLN A 24 12.45 0.06 2.60
C GLN A 24 13.32 1.31 2.79
N PRO A 25 13.48 1.80 4.04
CA PRO A 25 14.29 3.00 4.31
C PRO A 25 15.72 2.94 3.78
N HIS A 26 16.38 1.79 3.86
CA HIS A 26 17.75 1.61 3.38
C HIS A 26 17.87 1.65 1.85
N GLU A 27 16.79 1.39 1.12
CA GLU A 27 16.74 1.53 -0.34
C GLU A 27 16.56 3.00 -0.75
N LEU A 28 15.97 3.82 0.13
CA LEU A 28 15.71 5.24 -0.13
C LEU A 28 16.87 6.15 0.30
N ILE A 29 17.64 5.74 1.31
CA ILE A 29 18.68 6.61 1.88
C ILE A 29 19.83 6.88 0.91
N SER A 30 20.09 5.98 -0.05
CA SER A 30 21.12 6.17 -1.06
C SER A 30 20.86 7.37 -1.97
N ALA A 31 19.62 7.85 -2.06
CA ALA A 31 19.29 9.04 -2.82
C ALA A 31 20.03 10.29 -2.33
N ILE A 32 20.53 10.32 -1.08
CA ILE A 32 21.34 11.45 -0.56
C ILE A 32 22.64 11.70 -1.35
N PHE A 33 23.10 10.71 -2.11
CA PHE A 33 24.30 10.85 -2.93
C PHE A 33 24.02 11.52 -4.29
N GLU A 34 22.74 11.71 -4.65
CA GLU A 34 22.34 12.47 -5.83
C GLU A 34 22.28 13.97 -5.50
N ASP A 35 22.71 14.82 -6.43
CA ASP A 35 22.89 16.26 -6.21
C ASP A 35 21.57 16.98 -5.87
N GLU A 36 20.45 16.47 -6.35
CA GLU A 36 19.12 17.01 -6.14
C GLU A 36 18.66 16.86 -4.68
N TYR A 37 19.10 15.81 -3.99
CA TYR A 37 18.65 15.48 -2.64
C TYR A 37 19.44 16.27 -1.60
N LYS A 38 18.74 17.11 -0.83
CA LYS A 38 19.36 18.04 0.11
C LYS A 38 19.33 17.55 1.55
N HIS A 39 18.37 16.69 1.88
CA HIS A 39 18.17 16.24 3.26
C HIS A 39 17.39 14.94 3.34
N ILE A 40 17.84 14.03 4.20
CA ILE A 40 17.09 12.85 4.62
C ILE A 40 16.98 12.86 6.14
N GLU A 41 15.77 12.66 6.63
CA GLU A 41 15.45 12.56 8.05
C GLU A 41 14.78 11.22 8.33
N THR A 42 15.09 10.59 9.45
CA THR A 42 14.32 9.46 9.96
C THR A 42 14.09 9.59 11.45
N TYR A 43 12.85 9.41 11.89
CA TYR A 43 12.49 9.46 13.30
C TYR A 43 11.32 8.52 13.61
N LYS A 44 11.19 8.14 14.89
CA LYS A 44 10.07 7.34 15.38
C LYS A 44 9.05 8.25 16.08
N LYS A 45 7.76 8.07 15.80
CA LYS A 45 6.64 8.75 16.47
C LYS A 45 5.57 7.72 16.84
N GLY A 46 5.47 7.40 18.13
CA GLY A 46 4.67 6.26 18.58
C GLY A 46 5.18 4.95 17.95
N GLU A 47 4.28 4.14 17.40
CA GLU A 47 4.62 2.88 16.73
C GLU A 47 4.99 3.02 15.24
N HIS A 48 5.15 4.27 14.78
CA HIS A 48 5.45 4.57 13.39
C HIS A 48 6.86 5.10 13.20
N ILE A 49 7.51 4.64 12.13
CA ILE A 49 8.78 5.16 11.66
C ILE A 49 8.49 6.08 10.48
N HIS A 50 8.99 7.30 10.55
CA HIS A 50 8.86 8.31 9.53
C HIS A 50 10.22 8.50 8.85
N LEU A 51 10.24 8.38 7.53
CA LEU A 51 11.38 8.79 6.71
C LEU A 51 10.95 9.96 5.83
N ILE A 52 11.73 11.03 5.83
CA ILE A 52 11.48 12.22 5.02
C ILE A 52 12.67 12.42 4.08
N LEU A 53 12.40 12.42 2.77
CA LEU A 53 13.35 12.84 1.73
C LEU A 53 13.00 14.25 1.30
N SER A 54 14.01 15.11 1.16
CA SER A 54 13.84 16.46 0.59
C SER A 54 14.79 16.62 -0.59
N TYR A 55 14.26 17.01 -1.74
CA TYR A 55 15.04 17.23 -2.97
C TYR A 55 14.52 18.43 -3.75
N SER A 56 15.38 18.98 -4.60
CA SER A 56 15.04 20.05 -5.54
C SER A 56 14.67 19.45 -6.89
N ASP A 57 13.49 19.80 -7.39
CA ASP A 57 13.00 19.39 -8.72
C ASP A 57 13.07 20.59 -9.66
N THR A 58 13.98 20.54 -10.62
CA THR A 58 14.24 21.64 -11.56
C THR A 58 13.53 21.37 -12.88
N HIS A 59 12.73 22.34 -13.32
CA HIS A 59 12.00 22.30 -14.58
C HIS A 59 12.13 23.65 -15.31
N GLU A 60 11.61 23.75 -16.53
CA GLU A 60 11.74 24.97 -17.36
C GLU A 60 11.24 26.24 -16.63
N ASP A 61 10.15 26.13 -15.87
CA ASP A 61 9.54 27.25 -15.16
C ASP A 61 10.13 27.56 -13.76
N GLY A 62 11.16 26.85 -13.30
CA GLY A 62 11.77 27.09 -11.97
C GLY A 62 12.21 25.84 -11.20
N VAL A 63 12.38 26.01 -9.89
CA VAL A 63 12.82 24.96 -8.97
C VAL A 63 11.81 24.81 -7.84
N ASN A 64 11.27 23.60 -7.68
CA ASN A 64 10.41 23.26 -6.55
C ASN A 64 11.20 22.49 -5.49
N ASN A 65 10.90 22.74 -4.22
CA ASN A 65 11.41 21.92 -3.13
C ASN A 65 10.38 20.86 -2.76
N ILE A 66 10.67 19.61 -3.06
CA ILE A 66 9.78 18.50 -2.79
C ILE A 66 10.18 17.83 -1.48
N LYS A 67 9.19 17.52 -0.63
CA LYS A 67 9.38 16.61 0.50
C LYS A 67 8.47 15.40 0.40
N MET A 68 9.07 14.23 0.36
CA MET A 68 8.39 12.95 0.41
C MET A 68 8.44 12.40 1.83
N ARG A 69 7.31 11.97 2.37
CA ARG A 69 7.18 11.34 3.68
C ARG A 69 6.72 9.91 3.50
N TYR A 70 7.51 8.98 3.99
CA TYR A 70 7.22 7.56 4.04
C TYR A 70 6.94 7.19 5.50
N ILE A 71 5.84 6.48 5.75
CA ILE A 71 5.45 6.03 7.10
C ILE A 71 5.43 4.51 7.13
N TYR A 72 6.10 3.94 8.12
CA TYR A 72 6.21 2.49 8.30
C TYR A 72 5.69 2.07 9.68
N ASN A 73 5.22 0.83 9.79
CA ASN A 73 5.00 0.19 11.08
C ASN A 73 6.24 -0.57 11.58
N ASN A 74 6.20 -1.06 12.82
CA ASN A 74 7.27 -1.89 13.39
C ASN A 74 7.48 -3.25 12.69
N LYS A 75 6.57 -3.67 11.80
CA LYS A 75 6.75 -4.87 10.96
C LYS A 75 7.46 -4.56 9.64
N HIS A 76 8.02 -3.35 9.52
CA HIS A 76 8.72 -2.85 8.33
C HIS A 76 7.81 -2.69 7.10
N GLN A 77 6.49 -2.65 7.28
CA GLN A 77 5.56 -2.42 6.18
C GLN A 77 5.39 -0.92 5.95
N LEU A 78 5.58 -0.49 4.71
CA LEU A 78 5.20 0.83 4.26
C LEU A 78 3.68 0.96 4.33
N LEU A 79 3.21 1.91 5.14
CA LEU A 79 1.81 2.23 5.35
C LEU A 79 1.34 3.31 4.39
N SER A 80 2.12 4.39 4.23
CA SER A 80 1.73 5.49 3.37
C SER A 80 2.91 6.31 2.86
N VAL A 81 2.67 6.98 1.74
CA VAL A 81 3.56 7.93 1.09
C VAL A 81 2.78 9.23 0.90
N ALA A 82 3.33 10.34 1.37
CA ALA A 82 2.77 11.66 1.16
C ALA A 82 3.83 12.62 0.61
N GLN A 83 3.39 13.56 -0.22
CA GLN A 83 4.24 14.58 -0.83
C GLN A 83 3.77 15.96 -0.40
N LYS A 84 4.70 16.87 -0.18
CA LYS A 84 4.43 18.30 -0.28
C LYS A 84 5.42 18.97 -1.22
N ILE A 85 4.96 20.05 -1.84
CA ILE A 85 5.73 20.89 -2.75
C ILE A 85 5.82 22.28 -2.11
N ASP A 86 7.04 22.77 -1.91
CA ASP A 86 7.33 24.05 -1.24
C ASP A 86 6.62 24.22 0.12
N ALA A 87 5.85 25.30 0.26
CA ALA A 87 5.12 25.64 1.47
C ALA A 87 3.76 24.94 1.60
N SER A 88 3.40 24.05 0.67
CA SER A 88 2.11 23.35 0.70
C SER A 88 2.02 22.32 1.85
N SER A 89 0.79 21.90 2.12
CA SER A 89 0.53 20.77 3.01
C SER A 89 0.87 19.44 2.35
N TYR A 90 1.14 18.42 3.17
CA TYR A 90 1.30 17.06 2.68
C TYR A 90 -0.01 16.53 2.10
N LYS A 91 0.08 15.98 0.88
CA LYS A 91 -0.98 15.24 0.20
C LYS A 91 -0.56 13.78 0.05
N THR A 92 -1.43 12.86 0.44
CA THR A 92 -1.22 11.41 0.26
C THR A 92 -1.08 11.11 -1.23
N GLN A 93 0.00 10.41 -1.58
CA GLN A 93 0.26 9.89 -2.93
C GLN A 93 -0.12 8.40 -3.02
N TRP A 94 0.05 7.69 -1.90
CA TRP A 94 -0.25 6.28 -1.80
C TRP A 94 -0.54 5.90 -0.35
N ASP A 95 -1.56 5.08 -0.12
CA ASP A 95 -1.90 4.52 1.19
C ASP A 95 -2.20 3.02 1.07
N ARG A 96 -1.62 2.22 1.96
CA ARG A 96 -1.73 0.77 1.96
C ARG A 96 -3.15 0.30 2.27
N SER A 97 -3.83 0.97 3.20
CA SER A 97 -5.18 0.60 3.62
C SER A 97 -6.18 0.91 2.52
N GLU A 98 -6.10 2.12 1.93
CA GLU A 98 -6.93 2.49 0.77
C GLU A 98 -6.71 1.53 -0.40
N LYS A 99 -5.44 1.15 -0.67
CA LYS A 99 -5.15 0.23 -1.76
C LYS A 99 -5.70 -1.18 -1.52
N LEU A 100 -5.62 -1.67 -0.29
CA LEU A 100 -6.17 -2.96 0.09
C LEU A 100 -7.69 -2.97 -0.06
N ASP A 101 -8.35 -1.92 0.41
CA ASP A 101 -9.80 -1.76 0.29
C ASP A 101 -10.25 -1.70 -1.18
N GLU A 102 -9.53 -0.98 -2.04
CA GLU A 102 -9.78 -0.99 -3.48
C GLU A 102 -9.70 -2.41 -4.07
N MET A 103 -8.68 -3.19 -3.70
CA MET A 103 -8.51 -4.55 -4.21
C MET A 103 -9.61 -5.48 -3.72
N LEU A 104 -9.99 -5.38 -2.44
CA LEU A 104 -11.06 -6.16 -1.84
C LEU A 104 -12.43 -5.81 -2.44
N ASN A 105 -12.71 -4.53 -2.68
CA ASN A 105 -13.93 -4.10 -3.34
C ASN A 105 -14.00 -4.62 -4.79
N LYS A 106 -12.89 -4.58 -5.53
CA LYS A 106 -12.83 -5.16 -6.88
C LYS A 106 -13.03 -6.67 -6.88
N LEU A 107 -12.50 -7.37 -5.88
CA LEU A 107 -12.76 -8.80 -5.69
C LEU A 107 -14.24 -9.06 -5.41
N ALA A 108 -14.84 -8.32 -4.47
CA ALA A 108 -16.23 -8.49 -4.06
C ALA A 108 -17.22 -8.37 -5.24
N LEU A 109 -16.97 -7.44 -6.17
CA LEU A 109 -17.78 -7.27 -7.38
C LEU A 109 -17.70 -8.46 -8.35
N LYS A 110 -16.65 -9.29 -8.26
CA LYS A 110 -16.44 -10.46 -9.12
C LYS A 110 -16.93 -11.78 -8.48
N LEU A 111 -17.29 -11.76 -7.19
CA LEU A 111 -17.69 -12.95 -6.47
C LEU A 111 -19.03 -13.51 -6.99
N PRO A 112 -19.15 -14.84 -7.13
CA PRO A 112 -20.41 -15.48 -7.47
C PRO A 112 -21.35 -15.43 -6.28
N LYS A 113 -22.66 -15.47 -6.54
CA LYS A 113 -23.69 -15.63 -5.50
C LYS A 113 -23.84 -17.09 -5.02
N ASP A 114 -23.12 -18.02 -5.64
CA ASP A 114 -23.15 -19.44 -5.31
C ASP A 114 -22.43 -19.72 -3.98
N SER A 115 -23.19 -20.18 -2.98
CA SER A 115 -22.71 -20.46 -1.63
C SER A 115 -21.67 -21.59 -1.58
N LEU A 116 -21.74 -22.58 -2.46
CA LEU A 116 -20.76 -23.66 -2.53
C LEU A 116 -19.40 -23.13 -2.99
N VAL A 117 -19.41 -22.27 -4.00
CA VAL A 117 -18.17 -21.66 -4.52
C VAL A 117 -17.56 -20.71 -3.48
N ILE A 118 -18.40 -19.92 -2.78
CA ILE A 118 -17.94 -19.04 -1.71
C ILE A 118 -17.33 -19.85 -0.55
N ASN A 119 -17.95 -20.95 -0.13
CA ASN A 119 -17.39 -21.81 0.91
C ASN A 119 -16.03 -22.40 0.50
N LYS A 120 -15.93 -22.89 -0.74
CA LYS A 120 -14.66 -23.38 -1.29
C LYS A 120 -13.56 -22.30 -1.28
N ILE A 121 -13.91 -21.07 -1.63
CA ILE A 121 -12.98 -19.92 -1.56
C ILE A 121 -12.54 -19.67 -0.11
N ARG A 122 -13.48 -19.67 0.85
CA ARG A 122 -13.20 -19.41 2.27
C ARG A 122 -12.29 -20.47 2.90
N GLU A 123 -12.39 -21.72 2.43
CA GLU A 123 -11.51 -22.82 2.82
C GLU A 123 -10.11 -22.71 2.21
N ALA A 124 -9.99 -22.17 1.00
CA ALA A 124 -8.71 -22.01 0.31
C ALA A 124 -7.86 -20.83 0.83
N ILE A 125 -8.46 -19.88 1.55
CA ILE A 125 -7.75 -18.74 2.13
C ILE A 125 -6.99 -19.18 3.41
N PRO A 126 -5.68 -18.94 3.51
CA PRO A 126 -4.92 -19.26 4.72
C PRO A 126 -5.43 -18.48 5.94
N ASP A 127 -5.33 -19.09 7.12
CA ASP A 127 -5.93 -18.59 8.37
C ASP A 127 -5.55 -17.13 8.69
N ASP A 128 -4.28 -16.78 8.50
CA ASP A 128 -3.74 -15.45 8.76
C ASP A 128 -4.43 -14.33 7.95
N TYR A 129 -5.04 -14.66 6.82
CA TYR A 129 -5.71 -13.69 5.95
C TYR A 129 -7.23 -13.74 6.04
N LYS A 130 -7.81 -14.70 6.77
CA LYS A 130 -9.28 -14.83 6.88
C LYS A 130 -9.93 -13.57 7.41
N THR A 131 -9.31 -12.89 8.38
CA THR A 131 -9.81 -11.63 8.96
C THR A 131 -9.90 -10.50 7.94
N ILE A 132 -9.04 -10.50 6.92
CA ILE A 132 -9.02 -9.50 5.84
C ILE A 132 -10.13 -9.78 4.82
N PHE A 133 -10.27 -11.04 4.39
CA PHE A 133 -11.19 -11.41 3.32
C PHE A 133 -12.63 -11.62 3.79
N TYR A 134 -12.86 -12.22 4.96
CA TYR A 134 -14.18 -12.68 5.39
C TYR A 134 -15.25 -11.57 5.46
N PRO A 135 -14.93 -10.32 5.88
CA PRO A 135 -15.90 -9.22 5.82
C PRO A 135 -16.44 -8.93 4.40
N HIS A 136 -15.66 -9.27 3.38
CA HIS A 136 -15.92 -9.01 1.96
C HIS A 136 -16.49 -10.22 1.21
N LEU A 137 -16.31 -11.43 1.76
CA LEU A 137 -16.86 -12.69 1.24
C LEU A 137 -18.28 -12.94 1.79
N LYS A 138 -19.16 -11.94 1.75
CA LYS A 138 -20.53 -12.11 2.23
C LYS A 138 -21.29 -13.07 1.32
N ILE A 139 -21.96 -14.04 1.94
CA ILE A 139 -23.02 -14.81 1.29
C ILE A 139 -24.15 -13.83 1.02
N ALA A 140 -24.58 -13.69 -0.23
CA ALA A 140 -25.89 -13.12 -0.50
C ALA A 140 -26.90 -14.11 0.11
N CYS A 141 -27.43 -13.79 1.29
CA CYS A 141 -28.59 -14.48 1.85
C CYS A 141 -29.80 -14.29 0.93
#